data_AF-A0A952R466-F1
#
_entry.id   AF-A0A952R466-F1
#
_cell.length_a   1.000
_cell.length_b   1.000
_cell.length_c   1.000
_cell.angle_alpha   90.00
_cell.angle_beta   90.00
_cell.angle_gamma   90.00
#
_symmetry.space_group_name_H-M   'P 1'
#
loop_
_entity.id
_entity.type
_entity.pdbx_description
1 polymer ?
#
loop_
_entity_poly.entity_id
_entity_poly.type
_entity_poly.pdbx_seq_one_letter_code
_entity_poly.pdbx_strand_id
1 'polypeptide(L)'
;MRRLFVFAAPDANRLIVRSPDTSSARAPFAPLALALLALLLGGCERFAGAGRAAPGASASSAVAAAPASEAPEAPSVKLTTAPVGLGEVAQAPSYRLTAHRVQPCASAAWRDVKAGHSRLGVELEVAAASEGAGQVPVNAFYAQLVNTEGKAYRAVFGGCEPDLRHKPLAPGESARGFVTFEVPESPGRLTLRYEPQLASGARERLEVDLGATPLQPEAP
;
A
#
# COMPACT_ATOMS: atom_id res chain seq x y z
N MET A 1 29.34 -41.47 -4.03
CA MET A 1 29.51 -41.75 -2.59
C MET A 1 28.67 -40.76 -1.81
N ARG A 2 27.50 -41.18 -1.31
CA ARG A 2 26.57 -40.31 -0.56
C ARG A 2 26.69 -40.63 0.93
N ARG A 3 27.08 -39.66 1.74
CA ARG A 3 27.15 -39.78 3.19
C ARG A 3 25.74 -39.58 3.77
N LEU A 4 25.21 -40.63 4.40
CA LEU A 4 24.04 -40.57 5.27
C LEU A 4 24.47 -39.91 6.59
N PHE A 5 23.77 -38.87 7.03
CA PHE A 5 23.83 -38.39 8.40
C PHE A 5 22.65 -38.99 9.16
N VAL A 6 22.94 -39.73 10.23
CA VAL A 6 21.98 -40.27 11.19
C VAL A 6 22.01 -39.36 12.40
N PHE A 7 20.87 -38.74 12.74
CA PHE A 7 20.67 -38.09 14.03
C PHE A 7 19.77 -38.98 14.89
N ALA A 8 20.27 -39.36 16.06
CA ALA A 8 19.52 -40.04 17.11
C ALA A 8 18.77 -38.99 17.94
N ALA A 9 17.48 -39.20 18.16
CA ALA A 9 16.67 -38.48 19.14
C ALA A 9 16.39 -39.43 20.33
N PRO A 10 16.63 -39.02 21.58
CA PRO A 10 16.08 -39.70 22.73
C PRO A 10 14.72 -39.08 23.09
N ASP A 11 13.85 -39.92 23.63
CA ASP A 11 12.59 -39.60 24.32
C ASP A 11 11.29 -39.55 23.50
N ALA A 12 10.70 -40.75 23.46
CA ALA A 12 9.40 -41.06 24.03
C ALA A 12 8.12 -40.43 23.43
N ASN A 13 7.40 -41.34 22.77
CA ASN A 13 5.97 -41.56 22.97
C ASN A 13 4.99 -40.58 22.31
N ARG A 14 5.00 -40.58 20.97
CA ARG A 14 3.77 -40.35 20.21
C ARG A 14 3.73 -41.25 18.98
N LEU A 15 2.83 -42.24 19.01
CA LEU A 15 2.33 -42.94 17.85
C LEU A 15 1.56 -41.93 16.98
N ILE A 16 2.20 -41.40 15.94
CA ILE A 16 1.51 -40.71 14.85
C ILE A 16 1.34 -41.73 13.73
N VAL A 17 0.12 -42.28 13.64
CA VAL A 17 -0.34 -43.02 12.46
C VAL A 17 -0.37 -42.02 11.29
N ARG A 18 0.58 -42.14 10.38
CA ARG A 18 0.57 -41.43 9.09
C ARG A 18 -0.38 -42.17 8.15
N SER A 19 -1.52 -41.58 7.83
CA SER A 19 -2.33 -42.01 6.69
C SER A 19 -1.64 -41.59 5.39
N PRO A 20 -1.38 -42.51 4.44
CA PRO A 20 -0.96 -42.14 3.10
C PRO A 20 -2.17 -41.76 2.23
N ASP A 21 -1.93 -40.76 1.39
CA ASP A 21 -2.54 -40.50 0.07
C ASP A 21 -4.06 -40.49 -0.11
N THR A 22 -4.55 -39.33 -0.54
CA THR A 22 -5.40 -39.19 -1.75
C THR A 22 -5.22 -37.75 -2.23
N SER A 23 -4.40 -37.47 -3.24
CA SER A 23 -4.82 -37.51 -4.65
C SER A 23 -6.25 -36.96 -4.83
N SER A 24 -6.37 -35.67 -5.14
CA SER A 24 -7.60 -35.14 -5.72
C SER A 24 -7.26 -34.16 -6.85
N ALA A 25 -7.33 -34.73 -8.05
CA ALA A 25 -7.85 -34.18 -9.28
C ALA A 25 -7.53 -32.71 -9.63
N ARG A 26 -6.60 -32.56 -10.58
CA ARG A 26 -6.58 -31.46 -11.56
C ARG A 26 -7.92 -31.46 -12.31
N ALA A 27 -8.66 -30.35 -12.24
CA ALA A 27 -9.73 -30.06 -13.19
C ALA A 27 -9.13 -29.36 -14.44
N PRO A 28 -9.37 -29.85 -15.66
CA PRO A 28 -9.05 -29.12 -16.88
C PRO A 28 -10.15 -28.09 -17.15
N PHE A 29 -9.86 -26.80 -16.95
CA PHE A 29 -10.72 -25.74 -17.44
C PHE A 29 -10.50 -25.55 -18.95
N ALA A 30 -11.58 -25.77 -19.69
CA ALA A 30 -11.67 -25.64 -21.13
C ALA A 30 -11.49 -24.18 -21.59
N PRO A 31 -10.88 -23.96 -22.77
CA PRO A 31 -10.84 -22.65 -23.42
C PRO A 31 -12.16 -22.40 -24.17
N LEU A 32 -12.90 -21.36 -23.82
CA LEU A 32 -14.08 -20.94 -24.59
C LEU A 32 -13.76 -19.67 -25.40
N ALA A 33 -13.58 -19.92 -26.69
CA ALA A 33 -13.95 -19.12 -27.85
C ALA A 33 -14.15 -17.59 -27.69
N LEU A 34 -13.20 -16.87 -28.28
CA LEU A 34 -13.38 -15.95 -29.42
C LEU A 34 -14.83 -15.52 -29.74
N ALA A 35 -15.13 -14.23 -29.57
CA ALA A 35 -16.14 -13.54 -30.37
C ALA A 35 -15.68 -12.09 -30.64
N LEU A 36 -15.33 -11.86 -31.92
CA LEU A 36 -15.20 -10.56 -32.56
C LEU A 36 -16.47 -9.73 -32.38
N LEU A 37 -16.32 -8.43 -32.09
CA LEU A 37 -17.18 -7.42 -32.72
C LEU A 37 -16.40 -6.11 -32.91
N ALA A 38 -16.15 -5.80 -34.19
CA ALA A 38 -15.69 -4.53 -34.70
C ALA A 38 -16.88 -3.53 -34.79
N LEU A 39 -16.59 -2.30 -35.26
CA LEU A 39 -17.48 -1.15 -35.54
C LEU A 39 -17.77 -0.26 -34.31
N LEU A 40 -17.50 1.06 -34.25
CA LEU A 40 -17.56 2.16 -35.23
C LEU A 40 -16.51 3.25 -34.85
N LEU A 41 -15.70 3.79 -35.77
CA LEU A 41 -16.00 4.90 -36.69
C LEU A 41 -16.42 6.22 -35.99
N GLY A 42 -15.56 7.24 -36.10
CA GLY A 42 -15.98 8.65 -36.22
C GLY A 42 -15.44 9.59 -35.14
N GLY A 43 -14.60 10.56 -35.54
CA GLY A 43 -14.39 11.77 -34.72
C GLY A 43 -13.02 12.45 -34.82
N CYS A 44 -12.54 12.76 -36.03
CA CYS A 44 -11.52 13.80 -36.22
C CYS A 44 -12.19 15.18 -36.12
N GLU A 45 -11.93 15.95 -35.08
CA GLU A 45 -12.20 17.40 -35.09
C GLU A 45 -10.93 18.12 -34.65
N ARG A 46 -10.18 18.61 -35.64
CA ARG A 46 -9.05 19.53 -35.49
C ARG A 46 -9.61 20.90 -35.14
N PHE A 47 -9.38 21.40 -33.93
CA PHE A 47 -9.58 22.83 -33.65
C PHE A 47 -8.25 23.57 -33.73
N ALA A 48 -7.93 23.99 -34.95
CA ALA A 48 -6.93 25.01 -35.22
C ALA A 48 -7.61 26.38 -35.10
N GLY A 49 -7.30 27.11 -34.03
CA GLY A 49 -7.76 28.49 -33.83
C GLY A 49 -6.56 29.42 -33.67
N ALA A 50 -6.11 29.98 -34.78
CA ALA A 50 -5.14 31.05 -34.80
C ALA A 50 -5.82 32.42 -34.63
N GLY A 51 -5.20 33.27 -33.80
CA GLY A 51 -5.18 34.72 -34.00
C GLY A 51 -6.30 35.54 -33.35
N ARG A 52 -5.92 36.39 -32.39
CA ARG A 52 -5.95 37.86 -32.57
C ARG A 52 -5.33 38.57 -31.36
N ALA A 53 -4.30 39.35 -31.64
CA ALA A 53 -3.90 40.46 -30.80
C ALA A 53 -4.84 41.66 -31.03
N ALA A 54 -4.93 42.54 -30.02
CA ALA A 54 -5.17 44.01 -30.03
C ALA A 54 -6.17 44.43 -28.90
N PRO A 55 -6.32 45.74 -28.56
CA PRO A 55 -5.83 46.28 -27.30
C PRO A 55 -6.92 46.97 -26.44
N GLY A 56 -6.56 47.29 -25.19
CA GLY A 56 -6.98 48.47 -24.43
C GLY A 56 -8.47 48.80 -24.28
N ALA A 57 -9.01 48.63 -23.06
CA ALA A 57 -10.00 49.55 -22.51
C ALA A 57 -9.94 49.50 -20.98
N SER A 58 -9.53 50.62 -20.41
CA SER A 58 -9.56 50.91 -18.98
C SER A 58 -11.02 51.14 -18.56
N ALA A 59 -11.53 50.36 -17.62
CA ALA A 59 -12.75 50.66 -16.89
C ALA A 59 -12.53 50.35 -15.41
N SER A 60 -12.47 51.42 -14.62
CA SER A 60 -12.37 51.41 -13.17
C SER A 60 -13.69 50.93 -12.58
N SER A 61 -13.74 49.66 -12.15
CA SER A 61 -14.80 49.13 -11.29
C SER A 61 -14.32 49.17 -9.85
N ALA A 62 -15.02 49.96 -9.03
CA ALA A 62 -14.89 49.94 -7.59
C ALA A 62 -15.23 48.53 -7.07
N VAL A 63 -14.21 47.83 -6.57
CA VAL A 63 -14.36 46.51 -5.96
C VAL A 63 -14.92 46.73 -4.55
N ALA A 64 -16.20 46.43 -4.38
CA ALA A 64 -16.77 46.20 -3.06
C ALA A 64 -15.97 45.08 -2.38
N ALA A 65 -15.49 45.35 -1.17
CA ALA A 65 -14.74 44.39 -0.36
C ALA A 65 -15.58 43.12 -0.19
N ALA A 66 -15.17 42.04 -0.86
CA ALA A 66 -15.73 40.72 -0.63
C ALA A 66 -15.50 40.33 0.84
N PRO A 67 -16.48 39.73 1.52
CA PRO A 67 -16.26 39.19 2.85
C PRO A 67 -15.10 38.18 2.77
N ALA A 68 -14.15 38.31 3.70
CA ALA A 68 -13.04 37.39 3.85
C ALA A 68 -13.60 35.96 3.92
N SER A 69 -13.43 35.22 2.83
CA SER A 69 -13.72 33.79 2.77
C SER A 69 -12.78 33.13 3.76
N GLU A 70 -13.31 32.77 4.92
CA GLU A 70 -12.63 31.95 5.92
C GLU A 70 -12.15 30.68 5.21
N ALA A 71 -10.83 30.60 4.99
CA ALA A 71 -10.23 29.46 4.32
C ALA A 71 -10.54 28.21 5.16
N PRO A 72 -11.08 27.13 4.56
CA PRO A 72 -11.36 25.91 5.29
C PRO A 72 -10.09 25.48 6.03
N GLU A 73 -10.18 25.43 7.36
CA GLU A 73 -9.07 25.02 8.22
C GLU A 73 -8.65 23.62 7.78
N ALA A 74 -7.39 23.47 7.37
CA ALA A 74 -6.91 22.20 6.85
C ALA A 74 -7.10 21.12 7.92
N PRO A 75 -7.69 19.94 7.58
CA PRO A 75 -7.96 18.91 8.56
C PRO A 75 -6.66 18.54 9.28
N SER A 76 -6.63 18.81 10.59
CA SER A 76 -5.46 18.65 11.42
C SER A 76 -5.16 17.16 11.59
N VAL A 77 -3.97 16.75 11.14
CA VAL A 77 -3.48 15.38 11.33
C VAL A 77 -2.86 15.28 12.71
N LYS A 78 -3.37 14.37 13.55
CA LYS A 78 -2.76 14.09 14.85
C LYS A 78 -1.79 12.93 14.69
N LEU A 79 -0.49 13.21 14.84
CA LEU A 79 0.49 12.14 15.08
C LEU A 79 0.16 11.55 16.44
N THR A 80 -0.09 10.25 16.48
CA THR A 80 -0.65 9.64 17.69
C THR A 80 0.44 9.08 18.61
N THR A 81 1.56 8.63 18.06
CA THR A 81 2.69 8.09 18.84
C THR A 81 4.03 8.36 18.16
N ALA A 82 5.12 8.20 18.91
CA ALA A 82 6.45 8.07 18.32
C ALA A 82 6.52 6.83 17.40
N PRO A 83 7.42 6.82 16.40
CA PRO A 83 7.63 5.63 15.57
C PRO A 83 8.07 4.43 16.41
N VAL A 84 7.50 3.27 16.12
CA VAL A 84 7.90 1.97 16.71
C VAL A 84 8.75 1.17 15.73
N GLY A 85 9.44 0.13 16.17
CA GLY A 85 10.25 -0.73 15.31
C GLY A 85 9.44 -1.74 14.48
N LEU A 86 10.09 -2.34 13.48
CA LEU A 86 9.53 -3.47 12.72
C LEU A 86 9.15 -4.63 13.67
N GLY A 87 7.95 -5.17 13.51
CA GLY A 87 7.38 -6.21 14.38
C GLY A 87 6.71 -5.68 15.65
N GLU A 88 6.89 -4.40 15.99
CA GLU A 88 6.22 -3.77 17.14
C GLU A 88 4.83 -3.26 16.76
N VAL A 89 4.00 -3.02 17.78
CA VAL A 89 2.63 -2.54 17.62
C VAL A 89 2.58 -1.03 17.84
N ALA A 90 2.31 -0.27 16.78
CA ALA A 90 1.93 1.13 16.88
C ALA A 90 0.44 1.22 17.24
N GLN A 91 0.05 2.18 18.07
CA GLN A 91 -1.31 2.27 18.58
C GLN A 91 -1.89 3.69 18.51
N ALA A 92 -3.07 3.80 17.92
CA ALA A 92 -3.92 4.97 17.97
C ALA A 92 -5.26 4.65 18.67
N PRO A 93 -6.08 5.65 19.02
CA PRO A 93 -7.41 5.41 19.59
C PRO A 93 -8.27 4.49 18.73
N SER A 94 -8.23 4.66 17.40
CA SER A 94 -9.15 3.94 16.51
C SER A 94 -8.59 2.63 15.98
N TYR A 95 -7.27 2.47 15.91
CA TYR A 95 -6.64 1.28 15.34
C TYR A 95 -5.23 1.02 15.86
N ARG A 96 -4.76 -0.22 15.66
CA ARG A 96 -3.37 -0.64 15.84
C ARG A 96 -2.77 -1.01 14.49
N LEU A 97 -1.46 -0.82 14.37
CA LEU A 97 -0.69 -1.12 13.17
C LEU A 97 0.57 -1.90 13.52
N THR A 98 0.83 -2.97 12.78
CA THR A 98 2.10 -3.72 12.84
C THR A 98 2.64 -3.90 11.44
N ALA A 99 3.91 -3.55 11.23
CA ALA A 99 4.65 -3.94 10.04
C ALA A 99 5.46 -5.20 10.36
N HIS A 100 5.10 -6.32 9.74
CA HIS A 100 5.68 -7.64 10.07
C HIS A 100 7.01 -7.88 9.38
N ARG A 101 7.09 -7.56 8.08
CA ARG A 101 8.30 -7.74 7.28
C ARG A 101 8.35 -6.79 6.10
N VAL A 102 9.56 -6.61 5.59
CA VAL A 102 9.87 -5.85 4.37
C VAL A 102 10.58 -6.79 3.40
N GLN A 103 10.14 -6.84 2.14
CA GLN A 103 10.73 -7.74 1.14
C GLN A 103 10.69 -7.14 -0.27
N PRO A 104 11.66 -7.47 -1.14
CA PRO A 104 11.53 -7.20 -2.57
C PRO A 104 10.28 -7.88 -3.14
N CYS A 105 9.60 -7.20 -4.08
CA CYS A 105 8.51 -7.79 -4.85
C CYS A 105 8.91 -7.91 -6.32
N ALA A 106 8.38 -8.94 -6.98
CA ALA A 106 8.47 -9.03 -8.44
C ALA A 106 7.77 -7.82 -9.09
N SER A 107 8.25 -7.43 -10.27
CA SER A 107 7.53 -6.48 -11.11
C SER A 107 6.19 -7.10 -11.54
N ALA A 108 5.14 -6.28 -11.56
CA ALA A 108 3.87 -6.73 -12.12
C ALA A 108 4.00 -6.78 -13.65
N ALA A 109 3.46 -7.83 -14.28
CA ALA A 109 3.59 -8.05 -15.72
C ALA A 109 3.08 -6.89 -16.61
N TRP A 110 2.24 -6.01 -16.07
CA TRP A 110 1.62 -4.90 -16.77
C TRP A 110 2.32 -3.55 -16.54
N ARG A 111 3.34 -3.48 -15.67
CA ARG A 111 4.07 -2.23 -15.39
C ARG A 111 5.51 -2.48 -14.94
N ASP A 112 6.44 -2.03 -15.76
CA ASP A 112 7.86 -2.00 -15.43
C ASP A 112 8.15 -1.07 -14.26
N VAL A 113 9.22 -1.40 -13.53
CA VAL A 113 9.77 -0.56 -12.48
C VAL A 113 10.66 0.49 -13.13
N LYS A 114 10.62 1.73 -12.64
CA LYS A 114 11.50 2.79 -13.13
C LYS A 114 12.97 2.37 -13.00
N ALA A 115 13.80 2.76 -13.97
CA ALA A 115 15.25 2.53 -13.91
C ALA A 115 15.86 3.10 -12.61
N GLY A 116 16.69 2.30 -11.94
CA GLY A 116 17.32 2.62 -10.65
C GLY A 116 16.38 2.52 -9.45
N HIS A 117 15.18 1.97 -9.63
CA HIS A 117 14.22 1.71 -8.56
C HIS A 117 13.95 0.20 -8.43
N SER A 118 13.42 -0.19 -7.27
CA SER A 118 12.95 -1.53 -6.94
C SER A 118 11.55 -1.47 -6.35
N ARG A 119 10.79 -2.58 -6.48
CA ARG A 119 9.53 -2.75 -5.77
C ARG A 119 9.78 -3.34 -4.39
N LEU A 120 9.23 -2.69 -3.39
CA LEU A 120 9.33 -3.07 -1.99
C LEU A 120 7.95 -3.31 -1.41
N GLY A 121 7.73 -4.49 -0.84
CA GLY A 121 6.51 -4.85 -0.14
C GLY A 121 6.71 -4.76 1.36
N VAL A 122 5.79 -4.09 2.05
CA VAL A 122 5.70 -4.10 3.51
C VAL A 122 4.44 -4.88 3.89
N GLU A 123 4.61 -5.97 4.62
CA GLU A 123 3.47 -6.74 5.14
C GLU A 123 2.89 -6.03 6.36
N LEU A 124 1.66 -5.53 6.23
CA LEU A 124 0.97 -4.80 7.29
C LEU A 124 -0.14 -5.65 7.88
N GLU A 125 -0.33 -5.48 9.18
CA GLU A 125 -1.56 -5.83 9.87
C GLU A 125 -2.18 -4.56 10.47
N VAL A 126 -3.44 -4.31 10.13
CA VAL A 126 -4.25 -3.22 10.68
C VAL A 126 -5.38 -3.86 11.48
N ALA A 127 -5.51 -3.49 12.74
CA ALA A 127 -6.56 -3.98 13.62
C ALA A 127 -7.40 -2.81 14.16
N ALA A 128 -8.71 -2.85 13.96
CA ALA A 128 -9.61 -1.87 14.55
C ALA A 128 -9.67 -2.03 16.07
N ALA A 129 -9.75 -0.92 16.80
CA ALA A 129 -9.97 -0.97 18.24
C ALA A 129 -11.34 -1.61 18.55
N SER A 130 -11.45 -2.28 19.70
CA SER A 130 -12.68 -3.00 20.08
C SER A 130 -13.77 -2.08 20.60
N GLU A 131 -13.43 -0.88 21.09
CA GLU A 131 -14.37 0.04 21.75
C GLU A 131 -14.16 1.48 21.28
N GLY A 132 -15.24 2.25 21.19
CA GLY A 132 -15.22 3.70 20.94
C GLY A 132 -14.78 4.13 19.53
N ALA A 133 -14.16 3.23 18.76
CA ALA A 133 -13.78 3.46 17.38
C ALA A 133 -14.93 3.09 16.44
N GLY A 134 -15.28 3.99 15.53
CA GLY A 134 -16.11 3.64 14.38
C GLY A 134 -15.39 2.65 13.45
N GLN A 135 -15.95 2.40 12.28
CA GLN A 135 -15.27 1.57 11.29
C GLN A 135 -13.93 2.20 10.87
N VAL A 136 -12.90 1.37 10.72
CA VAL A 136 -11.59 1.79 10.23
C VAL A 136 -11.50 1.45 8.74
N PRO A 137 -11.48 2.43 7.83
CA PRO A 137 -11.28 2.15 6.42
C PRO A 137 -9.82 1.71 6.21
N VAL A 138 -9.61 0.45 5.84
CA VAL A 138 -8.28 -0.06 5.50
C VAL A 138 -8.05 0.10 4.02
N ASN A 139 -6.93 0.71 3.63
CA ASN A 139 -6.53 0.85 2.24
C ASN A 139 -5.00 1.00 2.14
N ALA A 140 -4.39 0.25 1.22
CA ALA A 140 -2.95 0.35 0.92
C ALA A 140 -2.50 1.78 0.59
N PHE A 141 -3.36 2.61 -0.02
CA PHE A 141 -3.04 3.99 -0.40
C PHE A 141 -3.04 5.00 0.76
N TYR A 142 -3.43 4.58 1.97
CA TYR A 142 -3.19 5.38 3.17
C TYR A 142 -1.74 5.27 3.67
N ALA A 143 -0.96 4.35 3.10
CA ALA A 143 0.43 4.15 3.45
C ALA A 143 1.39 4.97 2.57
N GLN A 144 2.45 5.46 3.19
CA GLN A 144 3.59 6.10 2.54
C GLN A 144 4.88 5.63 3.20
N LEU A 145 5.96 5.52 2.43
CA LEU A 145 7.30 5.42 2.97
C LEU A 145 7.96 6.78 2.97
N VAL A 146 8.65 7.14 4.04
CA VAL A 146 9.41 8.40 4.16
C VAL A 146 10.85 8.06 4.47
N ASN A 147 11.80 8.61 3.69
CA ASN A 147 13.23 8.43 4.00
C ASN A 147 13.75 9.52 4.96
N THR A 148 15.02 9.42 5.35
CA THR A 148 15.70 10.38 6.23
C THR A 148 15.80 11.80 5.67
N GLU A 149 15.62 11.98 4.37
CA GLU A 149 15.59 13.29 3.69
C GLU A 149 14.17 13.87 3.63
N GLY A 150 13.16 13.18 4.18
CA GLY A 150 11.76 13.59 4.14
C GLY A 150 11.06 13.31 2.80
N LYS A 151 11.71 12.61 1.87
CA LYS A 151 11.12 12.21 0.59
C LYS A 151 10.11 11.10 0.81
N ALA A 152 8.88 11.32 0.34
CA ALA A 152 7.77 10.39 0.46
C ALA A 152 7.57 9.55 -0.81
N TYR A 153 7.37 8.24 -0.63
CA TYR A 153 7.03 7.27 -1.66
C TYR A 153 5.63 6.75 -1.40
N ARG A 154 4.75 6.84 -2.40
CA ARG A 154 3.36 6.38 -2.29
C ARG A 154 3.25 4.91 -2.67
N ALA A 155 2.25 4.24 -2.11
CA ALA A 155 1.90 2.89 -2.51
C ALA A 155 1.56 2.83 -4.02
N VAL A 156 1.92 1.73 -4.65
CA VAL A 156 1.66 1.41 -6.05
C VAL A 156 0.87 0.11 -6.15
N PHE A 157 0.19 -0.08 -7.29
CA PHE A 157 -0.54 -1.32 -7.57
C PHE A 157 0.39 -2.46 -8.00
N GLY A 158 0.05 -3.66 -7.55
CA GLY A 158 0.74 -4.91 -7.88
C GLY A 158 2.10 -5.05 -7.19
N GLY A 159 2.54 -6.29 -7.00
CA GLY A 159 3.80 -6.60 -6.33
C GLY A 159 3.66 -7.84 -5.47
N CYS A 160 3.88 -7.68 -4.16
CA CYS A 160 3.76 -8.78 -3.22
C CYS A 160 2.30 -9.13 -2.95
N GLU A 161 2.02 -10.42 -2.76
CA GLU A 161 0.68 -10.96 -2.53
C GLU A 161 0.64 -11.75 -1.19
N PRO A 162 -0.51 -11.79 -0.49
CA PRO A 162 -1.76 -11.11 -0.84
C PRO A 162 -1.68 -9.59 -0.59
N ASP A 163 -2.32 -8.80 -1.44
CA ASP A 163 -2.46 -7.35 -1.25
C ASP A 163 -3.25 -6.99 0.02
N LEU A 164 -2.93 -5.83 0.62
CA LEU A 164 -3.73 -5.29 1.72
C LEU A 164 -5.09 -4.83 1.19
N ARG A 165 -6.11 -5.68 1.38
CA ARG A 165 -7.45 -5.49 0.83
C ARG A 165 -8.08 -4.18 1.30
N HIS A 166 -8.65 -3.45 0.35
CA HIS A 166 -9.48 -2.29 0.63
C HIS A 166 -10.83 -2.74 1.20
N LYS A 167 -11.02 -2.58 2.52
CA LYS A 167 -12.30 -2.79 3.18
C LYS A 167 -12.39 -2.00 4.49
N PRO A 168 -13.58 -1.54 4.90
CA PRO A 168 -13.78 -1.11 6.27
C PRO A 168 -13.64 -2.31 7.23
N LEU A 169 -13.00 -2.08 8.37
CA LEU A 169 -12.96 -3.01 9.50
C LEU A 169 -14.00 -2.60 10.53
N ALA A 170 -14.81 -3.55 10.97
CA ALA A 170 -15.65 -3.39 12.16
C ALA A 170 -14.79 -3.44 13.44
N PRO A 171 -15.29 -2.93 14.59
CA PRO A 171 -14.57 -3.01 15.86
C PRO A 171 -14.10 -4.43 16.17
N GLY A 172 -12.82 -4.57 16.53
CA GLY A 172 -12.18 -5.85 16.82
C GLY A 172 -11.75 -6.68 15.60
N GLU A 173 -12.09 -6.27 14.38
CA GLU A 173 -11.59 -6.94 13.16
C GLU A 173 -10.15 -6.54 12.82
N SER A 174 -9.48 -7.41 12.06
CA SER A 174 -8.18 -7.10 11.46
C SER A 174 -8.13 -7.42 9.96
N ALA A 175 -7.20 -6.77 9.29
CA ALA A 175 -6.79 -7.06 7.92
C ALA A 175 -5.27 -7.17 7.86
N ARG A 176 -4.78 -8.15 7.11
CA ARG A 176 -3.36 -8.37 6.87
C ARG A 176 -3.10 -8.51 5.37
N GLY A 177 -2.00 -7.93 4.91
CA GLY A 177 -1.59 -8.00 3.51
C GLY A 177 -0.44 -7.05 3.20
N PHE A 178 0.04 -7.12 1.97
CA PHE A 178 1.15 -6.30 1.50
C PHE A 178 0.69 -4.95 0.99
N VAL A 179 1.49 -3.93 1.32
CA VAL A 179 1.50 -2.66 0.59
C VAL A 179 2.80 -2.59 -0.20
N THR A 180 2.69 -2.39 -1.51
CA THR A 180 3.85 -2.29 -2.40
C THR A 180 4.19 -0.84 -2.70
N PHE A 181 5.47 -0.53 -2.71
CA PHE A 181 6.05 0.77 -3.04
C PHE A 181 7.07 0.62 -4.16
N GLU A 182 7.28 1.68 -4.92
CA GLU A 182 8.44 1.81 -5.81
C GLU A 182 9.41 2.82 -5.21
N VAL A 183 10.62 2.37 -4.89
CA VAL A 183 11.65 3.17 -4.20
C VAL A 183 12.99 3.04 -4.93
N PRO A 184 13.90 4.04 -4.83
CA PRO A 184 15.28 3.89 -5.30
C PRO A 184 15.93 2.63 -4.70
N GLU A 185 16.88 2.01 -5.41
CA GLU A 185 17.59 0.81 -4.94
C GLU A 185 18.33 1.01 -3.61
N SER A 186 18.69 2.25 -3.28
CA SER A 186 19.35 2.63 -2.03
C SER A 186 18.62 3.82 -1.37
N PRO A 187 17.43 3.61 -0.78
CA PRO A 187 16.60 4.71 -0.29
C PRO A 187 17.02 5.20 1.10
N GLY A 188 17.98 4.54 1.75
CA GLY A 188 18.38 4.80 3.13
C GLY A 188 17.46 4.12 4.16
N ARG A 189 17.37 4.71 5.36
CA ARG A 189 16.41 4.28 6.39
C ARG A 189 15.02 4.75 6.01
N LEU A 190 14.03 3.87 6.17
CA LEU A 190 12.65 4.11 5.77
C LEU A 190 11.72 4.06 6.99
N THR A 191 10.80 5.01 7.05
CA THR A 191 9.68 5.02 7.99
C THR A 191 8.39 4.81 7.22
N LEU A 192 7.62 3.78 7.58
CA LEU A 192 6.25 3.62 7.14
C LEU A 192 5.36 4.60 7.89
N ARG A 193 4.53 5.34 7.16
CA ARG A 193 3.47 6.19 7.68
C ARG A 193 2.12 5.70 7.18
N TYR A 194 1.19 5.42 8.08
CA TYR A 194 -0.18 5.02 7.74
C TYR A 194 -1.17 6.03 8.34
N GLU A 195 -2.07 6.56 7.50
CA GLU A 195 -2.96 7.66 7.89
C GLU A 195 -4.34 7.51 7.19
N PRO A 196 -5.24 6.66 7.72
CA PRO A 196 -6.60 6.55 7.21
C PRO A 196 -7.41 7.80 7.56
N GLN A 197 -8.37 8.13 6.69
CA GLN A 197 -9.41 9.10 7.01
C GLN A 197 -10.59 8.38 7.63
N LEU A 198 -10.80 8.57 8.94
CA LEU A 198 -11.85 7.88 9.69
C LEU A 198 -13.24 8.43 9.35
N ALA A 199 -14.29 7.66 9.64
CA ALA A 199 -15.68 8.06 9.42
C ALA A 199 -16.07 9.36 10.16
N SER A 200 -15.40 9.66 11.28
CA SER A 200 -15.54 10.91 12.03
C SER A 200 -14.93 12.14 11.32
N GLY A 201 -14.24 11.94 10.20
CA GLY A 201 -13.42 12.96 9.53
C GLY A 201 -12.03 13.13 10.13
N ALA A 202 -11.75 12.54 11.30
CA ALA A 202 -10.44 12.57 11.93
C ALA A 202 -9.39 11.79 11.13
N ARG A 203 -8.12 12.20 11.26
CA ARG A 203 -6.96 11.49 10.75
C ARG A 203 -6.03 11.13 11.89
N GLU A 204 -5.78 9.85 12.03
CA GLU A 204 -4.88 9.28 13.02
C GLU A 204 -3.67 8.69 12.30
N ARG A 205 -2.49 9.22 12.59
CA ARG A 205 -1.25 8.80 11.95
C ARG A 205 -0.43 7.91 12.88
N LEU A 206 -0.08 6.74 12.39
CA LEU A 206 0.90 5.84 13.00
C LEU A 206 2.13 5.70 12.12
N GLU A 207 3.28 5.57 12.76
CA GLU A 207 4.57 5.44 12.11
C GLU A 207 5.33 4.20 12.60
N VAL A 208 5.97 3.49 11.67
CA VAL A 208 6.82 2.32 11.96
C VAL A 208 8.16 2.52 11.26
N ASP A 209 9.23 2.55 12.04
CA ASP A 209 10.60 2.54 11.53
C ASP A 209 10.95 1.15 11.01
N LEU A 210 11.23 1.07 9.72
CA LEU A 210 11.60 -0.16 9.02
C LEU A 210 13.11 -0.43 9.08
N GLY A 211 13.87 0.48 9.69
CA GLY A 211 15.32 0.41 9.74
C GLY A 211 15.98 0.66 8.38
N ALA A 212 17.26 0.33 8.28
CA ALA A 212 17.94 0.26 6.99
C ALA A 212 17.46 -0.99 6.27
N THR A 213 16.73 -0.83 5.16
CA THR A 213 16.25 -1.97 4.38
C THR A 213 17.33 -2.41 3.39
N PRO A 214 17.95 -3.61 3.55
CA PRO A 214 18.78 -4.16 2.50
C PRO A 214 17.86 -4.56 1.34
N LEU A 215 17.83 -3.74 0.28
CA LEU A 215 17.11 -4.07 -0.96
C LEU A 215 17.92 -4.98 -1.88
N GLN A 216 19.16 -5.30 -1.52
CA GLN A 216 19.98 -6.21 -2.29
C GLN A 216 19.72 -7.64 -1.84
N PRO A 217 19.46 -8.58 -2.77
CA PRO A 217 19.57 -9.99 -2.43
C PRO A 217 21.00 -10.23 -1.93
N GLU A 218 21.15 -10.82 -0.75
CA GLU A 218 22.43 -11.43 -0.38
C GLU A 218 22.83 -12.35 -1.53
N ALA A 219 23.93 -12.03 -2.21
CA ALA A 219 24.50 -12.92 -3.20
C ALA A 219 24.86 -14.23 -2.48
N PRO A 220 24.51 -15.39 -3.05
CA PRO A 220 24.77 -16.69 -2.43
C PRO A 220 26.27 -16.98 -2.27
#